data_AF-A0A9Q2P6S2-F1
#
_entry.id   AF-A0A9Q2P6S2-F1
#
_cell.length_a   1.000
_cell.length_b   1.000
_cell.length_c   1.000
_cell.angle_alpha   90.00
_cell.angle_beta   90.00
_cell.angle_gamma   90.00
#
_symmetry.space_group_name_H-M   'P 1'
#
loop_
_entity.id
_entity.type
_entity.pdbx_description
1 polymer ?
#
loop_
_entity_poly.entity_id
_entity_poly.type
_entity_poly.pdbx_seq_one_letter_code
_entity_poly.pdbx_strand_id
1 'polypeptide(L)'
;MIKVTFIEHDGTKTTVEGRSGDSVMSLAAAQGIDGIVAECGGGMMCATCHCYVDDAWFARTGPRSDDEADMLDCAVAEVRQTSRLSCQITLSDELDGLVVYLPEAQV
;
A
#
# COMPACT_ATOMS: atom_id res chain seq x y z
N MET A 1 15.17 5.00 -9.38
CA MET A 1 13.71 4.96 -9.53
C MET A 1 13.30 3.54 -9.17
N ILE A 2 12.31 3.38 -8.31
CA ILE A 2 11.89 2.11 -7.71
C ILE A 2 10.55 1.76 -8.33
N LYS A 3 10.43 0.59 -8.96
CA LYS A 3 9.19 0.15 -9.60
C LYS A 3 8.23 -0.41 -8.57
N VAL A 4 6.96 -0.01 -8.66
CA VAL A 4 5.86 -0.58 -7.88
C VAL A 4 4.74 -0.96 -8.84
N THR A 5 4.24 -2.19 -8.72
CA THR A 5 3.10 -2.69 -9.48
C THR A 5 1.89 -2.76 -8.57
N PHE A 6 0.86 -2.00 -8.92
CA PHE A 6 -0.46 -2.03 -8.32
C PHE A 6 -1.33 -3.00 -9.11
N ILE A 7 -1.96 -3.95 -8.41
CA ILE A 7 -2.90 -4.90 -8.99
C ILE A 7 -4.27 -4.63 -8.36
N GLU A 8 -5.20 -4.11 -9.17
CA GLU A 8 -6.56 -3.82 -8.73
C GLU A 8 -7.38 -5.09 -8.53
N HIS A 9 -8.54 -4.97 -7.89
CA HIS A 9 -9.41 -6.11 -7.57
C HIS A 9 -9.88 -6.87 -8.83
N ASP A 10 -10.04 -6.18 -9.95
CA ASP A 10 -10.41 -6.76 -11.25
C ASP A 10 -9.22 -7.43 -11.99
N GLY A 11 -8.01 -7.34 -11.42
CA GLY A 11 -6.77 -7.87 -11.97
C GLY A 11 -6.01 -6.90 -12.88
N THR A 12 -6.51 -5.68 -13.10
CA THR A 12 -5.81 -4.62 -13.83
C THR A 12 -4.48 -4.33 -13.14
N LYS A 13 -3.41 -4.25 -13.94
CA LYS A 13 -2.04 -4.04 -13.44
C LYS A 13 -1.48 -2.73 -13.94
N THR A 14 -1.01 -1.91 -13.01
CA THR A 14 -0.39 -0.63 -13.31
C THR A 14 0.96 -0.56 -12.62
N THR A 15 2.04 -0.50 -13.40
CA THR A 15 3.41 -0.33 -12.88
C THR A 15 3.84 1.12 -13.03
N VAL A 16 4.30 1.71 -11.93
CA VAL A 16 4.78 3.09 -11.86
C VAL A 16 6.11 3.15 -11.14
N GLU A 17 6.78 4.29 -11.23
CA GLU A 17 8.12 4.49 -10.66
C GLU A 17 8.11 5.60 -9.61
N GLY A 18 8.59 5.28 -8.41
CA GLY A 18 8.78 6.21 -7.30
C GLY A 18 10.25 6.48 -6.98
N ARG A 19 10.48 7.39 -6.03
CA ARG A 19 11.81 7.68 -5.49
C ARG A 19 11.97 7.00 -4.13
N SER A 20 13.22 6.72 -3.76
CA SER A 20 13.48 6.28 -2.39
C SER A 20 13.04 7.36 -1.41
N GLY A 21 12.39 6.94 -0.32
CA GLY A 21 11.81 7.83 0.68
C GLY A 21 10.33 8.17 0.46
N ASP A 22 9.80 8.00 -0.76
CA ASP A 22 8.37 8.11 -1.00
C ASP A 22 7.64 6.96 -0.29
N SER A 23 6.41 7.18 0.18
CA SER A 23 5.54 6.07 0.57
C SER A 23 4.87 5.44 -0.65
N VAL A 24 4.49 4.17 -0.57
CA VAL A 24 3.70 3.50 -1.63
C VAL A 24 2.38 4.25 -1.87
N MET A 25 1.74 4.74 -0.81
CA MET A 25 0.53 5.56 -0.91
C MET A 25 0.77 6.87 -1.69
N SER A 26 1.82 7.62 -1.34
CA SER A 26 2.10 8.90 -2.00
C SER A 26 2.44 8.72 -3.47
N LEU A 27 3.12 7.62 -3.82
CA LEU A 27 3.34 7.24 -5.21
C LEU A 27 2.03 6.91 -5.92
N ALA A 28 1.16 6.11 -5.30
CA ALA A 28 -0.15 5.77 -5.85
C ALA A 28 -1.00 7.02 -6.13
N ALA A 29 -1.10 7.94 -5.16
CA ALA A 29 -1.83 9.19 -5.30
C ALA A 29 -1.25 10.08 -6.40
N ALA A 30 0.08 10.22 -6.46
CA ALA A 30 0.75 11.04 -7.49
C ALA A 30 0.57 10.48 -8.92
N GLN A 31 0.32 9.17 -9.05
CA GLN A 31 0.15 8.49 -10.33
C GLN A 31 -1.33 8.20 -10.67
N GLY A 32 -2.27 8.63 -9.83
CA GLY A 32 -3.71 8.46 -10.07
C GLY A 32 -4.17 7.01 -9.97
N ILE A 33 -3.65 6.23 -9.01
CA ILE A 33 -4.12 4.87 -8.74
C ILE A 33 -5.39 4.94 -7.89
N ASP A 34 -6.55 4.65 -8.50
CA ASP A 34 -7.87 4.84 -7.89
C ASP A 34 -8.14 3.94 -6.66
N GLY A 35 -7.52 2.76 -6.59
CA GLY A 35 -7.72 1.83 -5.46
C GLY A 35 -7.10 2.25 -4.13
N ILE A 36 -6.51 3.45 -4.05
CA ILE A 36 -5.98 4.06 -2.82
C ILE A 36 -6.58 5.46 -2.67
N VAL A 37 -7.39 5.67 -1.64
CA VAL A 37 -8.09 6.95 -1.38
C VAL A 37 -7.21 7.92 -0.59
N ALA A 38 -6.45 7.40 0.39
CA ALA A 38 -5.51 8.18 1.21
C ALA A 38 -6.12 9.41 1.93
N GLU A 39 -7.27 9.23 2.57
CA GLU A 39 -8.08 10.31 3.17
C GLU A 39 -7.29 11.19 4.16
N CYS A 40 -6.47 10.60 5.03
CA CYS A 40 -5.66 11.37 5.99
C CYS A 40 -4.31 11.86 5.44
N GLY A 41 -4.02 11.64 4.16
CA GLY A 41 -2.74 12.03 3.54
C GLY A 41 -1.50 11.33 4.11
N GLY A 42 -1.67 10.18 4.77
CA GLY A 42 -0.56 9.40 5.35
C GLY A 42 -0.27 9.67 6.82
N GLY A 43 -1.17 10.36 7.53
CA GLY A 43 -1.02 10.67 8.95
C GLY A 43 -1.27 9.51 9.93
N MET A 44 -1.45 8.27 9.47
CA MET A 44 -1.84 7.11 10.31
C MET A 44 -3.16 7.37 11.09
N MET A 45 -4.15 7.99 10.45
CA MET A 45 -5.44 8.34 11.07
C MET A 45 -6.66 7.75 10.33
N CYS A 46 -6.43 6.95 9.29
CA CYS A 46 -7.49 6.28 8.53
C CYS A 46 -6.98 4.94 7.98
N ALA A 47 -7.89 4.10 7.50
CA ALA A 47 -7.57 2.82 6.86
C ALA A 47 -7.61 2.85 5.32
N THR A 48 -7.89 4.01 4.69
CA THR A 48 -8.25 4.12 3.26
C THR A 48 -7.09 4.06 2.27
N CYS A 49 -5.93 3.60 2.74
CA CYS A 49 -4.76 3.28 1.91
C CYS A 49 -4.34 1.81 2.10
N HIS A 50 -5.27 0.97 2.55
CA HIS A 50 -5.08 -0.45 2.77
C HIS A 50 -4.70 -1.16 1.46
N CYS A 51 -3.65 -1.96 1.50
CA CYS A 51 -3.27 -2.87 0.42
C CYS A 51 -2.83 -4.22 0.97
N TYR A 52 -2.75 -5.22 0.09
CA TYR A 52 -2.12 -6.50 0.38
C TYR A 52 -0.77 -6.54 -0.32
N VAL A 53 0.31 -6.69 0.45
CA VAL A 53 1.64 -6.88 -0.13
C VAL A 53 1.74 -8.30 -0.67
N ASP A 54 2.32 -8.49 -1.84
CA ASP A 54 2.63 -9.82 -2.35
C ASP A 54 3.57 -10.57 -1.38
N ASP A 55 3.35 -11.86 -1.18
CA ASP A 55 4.08 -12.68 -0.20
C ASP A 55 5.60 -12.64 -0.42
N ALA A 56 6.06 -12.53 -1.66
CA ALA A 56 7.49 -12.45 -1.98
C ALA A 56 8.15 -11.16 -1.47
N TRP A 57 7.33 -10.13 -1.18
CA TRP A 57 7.78 -8.80 -0.77
C TRP A 57 7.43 -8.45 0.67
N PHE A 58 6.45 -9.12 1.28
CA PHE A 58 5.94 -8.76 2.61
C PHE A 58 7.05 -8.68 3.68
N ALA A 59 8.00 -9.61 3.69
CA ALA A 59 9.11 -9.57 4.64
C ALA A 59 10.01 -8.32 4.48
N ARG A 60 10.06 -7.72 3.29
CA ARG A 60 10.90 -6.54 2.98
C ARG A 60 10.19 -5.23 3.29
N THR A 61 8.86 -5.21 3.41
CA THR A 61 8.12 -4.00 3.76
C THR A 61 8.15 -3.71 5.27
N GLY A 62 8.68 -4.64 6.06
CA GLY A 62 8.70 -4.59 7.51
C GLY A 62 7.37 -5.05 8.13
N PRO A 63 7.37 -5.35 9.44
CA PRO A 63 6.15 -5.69 10.15
C PRO A 63 5.23 -4.47 10.29
N ARG A 64 3.95 -4.73 10.54
CA ARG A 64 3.02 -3.70 11.03
C ARG A 64 3.47 -3.22 12.40
N SER A 65 3.33 -1.92 12.67
CA SER A 65 3.32 -1.43 14.05
C SER A 65 1.99 -1.76 14.72
N ASP A 66 1.92 -1.64 16.05
CA ASP A 66 0.67 -1.82 16.79
C ASP A 66 -0.37 -0.78 16.34
N ASP A 67 0.02 0.49 16.19
CA ASP A 67 -0.87 1.55 15.67
C ASP A 67 -1.38 1.24 14.25
N GLU A 68 -0.55 0.67 13.39
CA GLU A 68 -0.96 0.26 12.03
C GLU A 68 -1.96 -0.90 12.09
N ALA A 69 -1.77 -1.86 13.01
CA ALA A 69 -2.69 -2.97 13.22
C ALA A 69 -4.05 -2.48 13.73
N ASP A 70 -4.07 -1.59 14.72
CA ASP A 70 -5.29 -0.99 15.27
C ASP A 70 -6.05 -0.20 14.20
N MET A 71 -5.34 0.52 13.32
CA MET A 71 -5.98 1.22 12.21
C MET A 71 -6.54 0.26 11.15
N LEU A 72 -5.85 -0.85 10.86
CA LEU A 72 -6.33 -1.84 9.92
C LEU A 72 -7.62 -2.53 10.39
N ASP A 73 -7.86 -2.64 11.69
CA ASP A 73 -9.14 -3.15 12.22
C ASP A 73 -10.34 -2.26 11.84
N CYS A 74 -10.09 -1.01 11.43
CA CYS A 74 -11.10 -0.10 10.89
C CYS A 74 -11.24 -0.17 9.35
N ALA A 75 -10.50 -1.04 8.67
CA ALA A 75 -10.58 -1.19 7.22
C ALA A 75 -11.94 -1.75 6.78
N VAL A 76 -12.44 -1.28 5.64
CA VAL A 76 -13.68 -1.80 5.03
C VAL A 76 -13.46 -3.19 4.45
N ALA A 77 -12.32 -3.42 3.83
CA ALA A 77 -11.96 -4.69 3.25
C ALA A 77 -11.38 -5.66 4.29
N GLU A 78 -11.42 -6.95 3.96
CA GLU A 78 -10.85 -8.03 4.79
C GLU A 78 -9.37 -7.75 5.15
N VAL A 79 -9.03 -7.81 6.43
CA VAL A 79 -7.64 -7.73 6.88
C VAL A 79 -6.99 -9.11 6.78
N ARG A 80 -5.91 -9.21 5.99
CA ARG A 80 -5.11 -10.41 5.78
C ARG A 80 -3.76 -10.32 6.49
N GLN A 81 -3.02 -11.42 6.51
CA GLN A 81 -1.67 -11.44 7.06
C GLN A 81 -0.75 -10.43 6.37
N THR A 82 -0.88 -10.28 5.05
CA THR A 82 -0.09 -9.34 4.24
C THR A 82 -0.70 -7.95 4.11
N SER A 83 -1.79 -7.66 4.83
CA SER A 83 -2.36 -6.32 4.87
C SER A 83 -1.36 -5.33 5.46
N ARG A 84 -1.24 -4.19 4.80
CA ARG A 84 -0.49 -3.01 5.25
C ARG A 84 -1.28 -1.75 4.90
N LEU A 85 -1.01 -0.67 5.62
CA LEU A 85 -1.33 0.68 5.17
C LEU A 85 -0.19 1.15 4.28
N SER A 86 -0.46 1.36 2.99
CA SER A 86 0.56 1.70 2.00
C SER A 86 1.31 3.02 2.30
N CYS A 87 0.75 3.89 3.15
CA CYS A 87 1.45 5.09 3.62
C CYS A 87 2.59 4.79 4.61
N GLN A 88 2.59 3.60 5.22
CA GLN A 88 3.61 3.12 6.16
C GLN A 88 4.68 2.24 5.49
N ILE A 89 4.62 2.09 4.17
CA ILE A 89 5.63 1.40 3.38
C ILE A 89 6.47 2.45 2.68
N THR A 90 7.69 2.70 3.17
CA THR A 90 8.66 3.61 2.55
C THR A 90 9.46 2.88 1.48
N LEU A 91 9.50 3.46 0.28
CA LEU A 91 10.27 2.91 -0.84
C LEU A 91 11.77 3.00 -0.59
N SER A 92 12.45 1.89 -0.81
CA SER A 92 13.91 1.74 -0.80
C SER A 92 14.33 0.88 -1.99
N ASP A 93 15.63 0.85 -2.29
CA ASP A 93 16.17 0.05 -3.40
C ASP A 93 15.86 -1.47 -3.23
N GLU A 94 15.62 -1.93 -2.00
CA GLU A 94 15.24 -3.32 -1.70
C GLU A 94 13.82 -3.68 -2.16
N LEU A 95 13.00 -2.67 -2.44
CA LEU A 95 11.62 -2.76 -2.90
C LEU A 95 11.47 -2.49 -4.40
N ASP A 96 12.57 -2.43 -5.17
CA ASP A 96 12.47 -2.28 -6.62
C ASP A 96 11.84 -3.50 -7.28
N GLY A 97 10.61 -3.31 -7.79
CA GLY A 97 9.76 -4.38 -8.30
C GLY A 97 8.62 -4.79 -7.37
N LEU A 98 8.42 -4.08 -6.25
CA LEU A 98 7.34 -4.33 -5.29
C LEU A 98 5.99 -4.53 -5.99
N VAL A 99 5.25 -5.55 -5.54
CA VAL A 99 3.88 -5.83 -5.99
C VAL A 99 2.92 -5.67 -4.82
N VAL A 100 1.88 -4.87 -5.02
CA VAL A 100 0.78 -4.71 -4.06
C VAL A 100 -0.56 -4.92 -4.76
N TYR A 101 -1.46 -5.62 -4.07
CA TYR A 101 -2.84 -5.83 -4.49
C TYR A 101 -3.75 -4.86 -3.76
N LEU A 102 -4.74 -4.32 -4.47
CA LEU A 102 -5.69 -3.37 -3.91
C LEU A 102 -7.02 -4.09 -3.61
N PRO A 103 -7.66 -3.77 -2.47
CA PRO A 103 -8.99 -4.30 -2.17
C PRO A 103 -10.05 -3.74 -3.14
N GLU A 104 -11.24 -4.33 -3.13
CA GLU A 104 -12.38 -3.88 -3.95
C GLU A 104 -12.87 -2.48 -3.55
N ALA A 105 -12.78 -2.14 -2.26
CA ALA A 105 -13.21 -0.85 -1.72
C ALA A 105 -12.36 -0.42 -0.52
N GLN A 106 -12.24 0.89 -0.34
CA GLN A 106 -11.58 1.54 0.80
C GLN A 106 -12.58 2.25 1.74
N VAL A 107 -13.77 2.58 1.23
CA VAL A 107 -14.86 3.33 1.89
C VAL A 107 -16.21 2.74 1.52
#